data_AF-A0A962Z5J5-F1
#
_entry.id   AF-A0A962Z5J5-F1
#
_cell.length_a   1.000
_cell.length_b   1.000
_cell.length_c   1.000
_cell.angle_alpha   90.00
_cell.angle_beta   90.00
_cell.angle_gamma   90.00
#
_symmetry.space_group_name_H-M   'P 1'
#
loop_
_entity.id
_entity.type
_entity.pdbx_description
1 polymer ?
#
loop_
_entity_poly.entity_id
_entity_poly.type
_entity_poly.pdbx_seq_one_letter_code
_entity_poly.pdbx_strand_id
1 'polypeptide(L)'
;PPQKGFLLQILEVFNRLHIEVHRSYSLTFNDGRAPYFLSTFYIRLLDDTQLSKESELFRQLKLELYNTQILLARSHSYALFVQGGLSSGPDATLINAMIGFCHTNLAHNRPDTFDLEGIMRAFHNHPDISLQLVRLFQVRFDPELQQRTGLYEQTLQQTMKLVEDYDTGRRFLDKFRRTIFRCAVSFIRHCLKTNFFIPEKHALAFRMDPNYLDELGEQFTADLPADRPFRITYFFGRNGSGYHIGFSDIARGGWRTLITQGRDDYITSANTLFRENYVLAHTQHLKNKDIYEGGSKLVAILNADQDESGESLRQYLYKLQFGFIHAFLDIFVTREGKAADPRVIDYYGQEEAIELGPDENMHDEMVELIAMQAVKRGYLLGKGIISSKQIGINHKEYGVTSIGVVRFAEVTMQELGIDMHSQPFSVKFTGGPNGDVAGNAMNLMLARCPKVQIKLVVDGSGALYDPLGLNHLALQKILLQADLDAYDPAALNPGGCILYRRHHRNEGMRQLYKKIVCGENGLQESWISNDDFYRAYNSLA
;
A
#
# COMPACT_ATOMS: atom_id res chain seq x y z
N PRO A 1 13.84 -6.57 14.75
CA PRO A 1 13.51 -7.44 15.90
C PRO A 1 12.44 -8.49 15.53
N PRO A 2 12.55 -9.76 15.96
CA PRO A 2 11.45 -10.69 15.77
C PRO A 2 10.22 -10.15 16.52
N GLN A 3 9.10 -10.04 15.81
CA GLN A 3 7.85 -9.58 16.39
C GLN A 3 7.45 -10.46 17.57
N LYS A 4 6.73 -9.90 18.55
CA LYS A 4 6.17 -10.65 19.67
C LYS A 4 5.43 -11.89 19.16
N GLY A 5 5.79 -13.06 19.69
CA GLY A 5 5.16 -14.34 19.33
C GLY A 5 5.67 -15.00 18.05
N PHE A 6 6.61 -14.41 17.29
CA PHE A 6 7.11 -15.03 16.06
C PHE A 6 7.83 -16.36 16.31
N LEU A 7 8.68 -16.44 17.34
CA LEU A 7 9.34 -17.70 17.72
C LEU A 7 8.33 -18.74 18.20
N LEU A 8 7.29 -18.32 18.93
CA LEU A 8 6.22 -19.20 19.38
C LEU A 8 5.46 -19.78 18.18
N GLN A 9 5.19 -18.97 17.17
CA GLN A 9 4.57 -19.41 15.91
C GLN A 9 5.43 -20.45 15.18
N ILE A 10 6.76 -20.26 15.13
CA ILE A 10 7.68 -21.25 14.55
C ILE A 10 7.64 -22.57 15.33
N LEU A 11 7.69 -22.51 16.66
CA LEU A 11 7.64 -23.71 17.49
C LEU A 11 6.30 -24.44 17.38
N GLU A 12 5.19 -23.70 17.23
CA GLU A 12 3.86 -24.27 16.96
C GLU A 12 3.85 -25.03 15.63
N VAL A 13 4.46 -24.49 14.57
CA VAL A 13 4.57 -25.18 13.28
C VAL A 13 5.28 -26.52 13.44
N PHE A 14 6.41 -26.57 14.15
CA PHE A 14 7.10 -27.84 14.41
C PHE A 14 6.21 -28.82 15.18
N ASN A 15 5.56 -28.36 16.24
CA ASN A 15 4.69 -29.20 17.07
C ASN A 15 3.51 -29.79 16.26
N ARG A 16 2.82 -28.98 15.45
CA ARG A 16 1.68 -29.42 14.64
C ARG A 16 2.08 -30.40 13.54
N LEU A 17 3.30 -30.30 13.04
CA LEU A 17 3.87 -31.23 12.07
C LEU A 17 4.53 -32.45 12.72
N HIS A 18 4.39 -32.61 14.05
CA HIS A 18 5.00 -33.70 14.81
C HIS A 18 6.53 -33.77 14.65
N ILE A 19 7.17 -32.60 14.61
CA ILE A 19 8.61 -32.44 14.51
C ILE A 19 9.14 -31.99 15.87
N GLU A 20 10.04 -32.76 16.46
CA GLU A 20 10.63 -32.44 17.75
C GLU A 20 11.87 -31.56 17.57
N VAL A 21 11.92 -30.45 18.31
CA VAL A 21 13.10 -29.58 18.39
C VAL A 21 13.98 -30.05 19.55
N HIS A 22 15.00 -30.85 19.24
CA HIS A 22 15.91 -31.39 20.26
C HIS A 22 16.88 -30.31 20.78
N ARG A 23 17.32 -29.40 19.90
CA ARG A 23 18.28 -28.34 20.26
C ARG A 23 18.07 -27.12 19.38
N SER A 24 18.21 -25.93 19.95
CA SER A 24 18.30 -24.69 19.19
C SER A 24 19.52 -23.88 19.60
N TYR A 25 20.16 -23.23 18.63
CA TYR A 25 21.16 -22.20 18.89
C TYR A 25 20.64 -20.89 18.36
N SER A 26 20.61 -19.88 19.22
CA SER A 26 20.11 -18.56 18.86
C SER A 26 21.20 -17.51 19.11
N LEU A 27 21.36 -16.61 18.14
CA LEU A 27 22.25 -15.47 18.21
C LEU A 27 21.43 -14.21 17.96
N THR A 28 21.48 -13.29 18.92
CA THR A 28 20.96 -11.94 18.76
C THR A 28 22.13 -11.00 18.59
N PHE A 29 22.14 -10.22 17.51
CA PHE A 29 23.15 -9.21 17.26
C PHE A 29 22.51 -7.96 16.67
N ASN A 30 23.20 -6.82 16.76
CA ASN A 30 22.74 -5.53 16.25
C ASN A 30 23.81 -4.97 15.32
N ASP A 31 23.43 -4.62 14.08
CA ASP A 31 24.34 -4.02 13.09
C ASP A 31 24.39 -2.48 13.17
N GLY A 32 23.76 -1.90 14.19
CA GLY A 32 23.61 -0.46 14.36
C GLY A 32 22.36 0.12 13.70
N ARG A 33 21.65 -0.66 12.85
CA ARG A 33 20.37 -0.29 12.22
C ARG A 33 19.20 -1.04 12.81
N ALA A 34 19.36 -2.34 13.06
CA ALA A 34 18.34 -3.13 13.75
C ALA A 34 18.91 -4.36 14.47
N PRO A 35 18.19 -4.86 15.48
CA PRO A 35 18.47 -6.16 16.06
C PRO A 35 18.03 -7.28 15.12
N TYR A 36 18.95 -8.19 14.84
CA TYR A 36 18.75 -9.45 14.14
C TYR A 36 18.66 -10.58 15.15
N PHE A 37 17.79 -11.54 14.85
CA PHE A 37 17.68 -12.79 15.58
C PHE A 37 17.89 -13.93 14.58
N LEU A 38 19.00 -14.65 14.74
CA LEU A 38 19.32 -15.83 13.96
C LEU A 38 19.14 -17.05 14.86
N SER A 39 18.34 -18.03 14.43
CA SER A 39 18.17 -19.27 15.16
C SER A 39 18.32 -20.48 14.25
N THR A 40 19.04 -21.49 14.72
CA THR A 40 19.19 -22.78 14.06
C THR A 40 18.54 -23.86 14.91
N PHE A 41 17.55 -24.55 14.36
CA PHE A 41 16.83 -25.64 15.03
C PHE A 41 17.33 -26.99 14.53
N TYR A 42 17.70 -27.86 15.45
CA TYR A 42 18.05 -29.26 15.19
C TYR A 42 16.82 -30.10 15.49
N ILE A 43 16.25 -30.67 14.43
CA ILE A 43 14.96 -31.35 14.48
C ILE A 43 15.09 -32.86 14.26
N ARG A 44 14.17 -33.63 14.85
CA ARG A 44 13.95 -35.05 14.58
C ARG A 44 12.47 -35.34 14.39
N LEU A 45 12.18 -36.44 13.70
CA LEU A 45 10.83 -37.01 13.63
C LEU A 45 10.59 -37.89 14.88
N LEU A 46 9.32 -38.12 15.23
CA LEU A 46 8.93 -38.92 16.40
C LEU A 46 9.44 -40.37 16.36
N ASP A 47 9.71 -40.89 15.17
CA ASP A 47 10.26 -42.22 14.93
C ASP A 47 11.80 -42.23 14.88
N ASP A 48 12.45 -41.14 15.33
CA ASP A 48 13.90 -40.92 15.29
C ASP A 48 14.52 -40.92 13.88
N THR A 49 13.71 -40.84 12.82
CA THR A 49 14.21 -40.75 11.45
C THR A 49 14.56 -39.31 11.05
N GLN A 50 15.35 -39.18 9.98
CA GLN A 50 15.74 -37.89 9.42
C GLN A 50 14.69 -37.37 8.43
N LEU A 51 14.38 -36.08 8.51
CA LEU A 51 13.52 -35.41 7.55
C LEU A 51 14.24 -35.25 6.19
N SER A 52 13.84 -36.02 5.19
CA SER A 52 14.31 -35.88 3.80
C SER A 52 13.74 -34.61 3.16
N LYS A 53 14.56 -33.92 2.34
CA LYS A 53 14.16 -32.69 1.64
C LYS A 53 13.13 -32.92 0.53
N GLU A 54 13.03 -34.17 0.08
CA GLU A 54 12.14 -34.64 -0.96
C GLU A 54 10.81 -35.13 -0.38
N SER A 55 10.71 -35.25 0.95
CA SER A 55 9.50 -35.71 1.63
C SER A 55 8.38 -34.67 1.58
N GLU A 56 7.14 -35.18 1.57
CA GLU A 56 5.94 -34.34 1.67
C GLU A 56 5.94 -33.51 2.96
N LEU A 57 6.40 -34.10 4.07
CA LEU A 57 6.51 -33.42 5.35
C LEU A 57 7.46 -32.21 5.28
N PHE A 58 8.58 -32.32 4.57
CA PHE A 58 9.50 -31.20 4.37
C PHE A 58 8.88 -30.10 3.52
N ARG A 59 8.11 -30.47 2.48
CA ARG A 59 7.35 -29.51 1.67
C ARG A 59 6.34 -28.75 2.52
N GLN A 60 5.58 -29.45 3.37
CA GLN A 60 4.61 -28.86 4.29
C GLN A 60 5.30 -27.95 5.33
N LEU A 61 6.38 -28.41 5.94
CA LEU A 61 7.19 -27.60 6.86
C LEU A 61 7.64 -26.31 6.21
N LYS A 62 8.17 -26.39 4.99
CA LYS A 62 8.62 -25.22 4.23
C LYS A 62 7.46 -24.25 3.98
N LEU A 63 6.31 -24.75 3.52
CA LEU A 63 5.13 -23.92 3.29
C LEU A 63 4.67 -23.20 4.56
N GLU A 64 4.58 -23.92 5.68
CA GLU A 64 4.16 -23.38 6.97
C GLU A 64 5.13 -22.33 7.52
N LEU A 65 6.45 -22.61 7.48
CA LEU A 65 7.47 -21.69 7.96
C LEU A 65 7.49 -20.39 7.15
N TYR A 66 7.41 -20.46 5.82
CA TYR A 66 7.34 -19.24 5.01
C TYR A 66 5.99 -18.54 5.13
N ASN A 67 4.90 -19.28 5.34
CA ASN A 67 3.59 -18.69 5.60
C ASN A 67 3.59 -17.85 6.88
N THR A 68 4.45 -18.16 7.86
CA THR A 68 4.61 -17.28 9.04
C THR A 68 5.00 -15.86 8.64
N GLN A 69 5.64 -15.62 7.49
CA GLN A 69 5.97 -14.27 7.01
C GLN A 69 4.75 -13.45 6.58
N ILE A 70 3.60 -14.09 6.36
CA ILE A 70 2.35 -13.48 5.90
C ILE A 70 1.26 -13.59 6.99
N LEU A 71 1.13 -14.74 7.64
CA LEU A 71 0.09 -14.95 8.65
C LEU A 71 0.56 -14.46 10.03
N LEU A 72 -0.14 -13.46 10.57
CA LEU A 72 0.09 -13.00 11.93
C LEU A 72 -0.40 -14.04 12.95
N ALA A 73 0.48 -14.42 13.90
CA ALA A 73 0.13 -15.30 15.02
C ALA A 73 -0.99 -14.74 15.91
N ARG A 74 -1.13 -13.41 15.99
CA ARG A 74 -2.22 -12.74 16.73
C ARG A 74 -3.53 -12.62 15.95
N SER A 75 -3.57 -13.05 14.69
CA SER A 75 -4.80 -12.95 13.89
C SER A 75 -5.85 -13.96 14.34
N HIS A 76 -7.12 -13.58 14.26
CA HIS A 76 -8.22 -14.48 14.61
C HIS A 76 -8.25 -15.73 13.71
N SER A 77 -7.90 -15.58 12.41
CA SER A 77 -7.79 -16.71 11.49
C SER A 77 -6.70 -17.71 11.91
N TYR A 78 -5.56 -17.25 12.44
CA TYR A 78 -4.54 -18.16 12.94
C TYR A 78 -5.03 -18.93 14.17
N ALA A 79 -5.65 -18.24 15.13
CA ALA A 79 -6.21 -18.88 16.33
C ALA A 79 -7.29 -19.92 15.99
N LEU A 80 -8.25 -19.55 15.13
CA LEU A 80 -9.37 -20.42 14.79
C LEU A 80 -8.95 -21.58 13.86
N PHE A 81 -8.29 -21.27 12.75
CA PHE A 81 -8.06 -22.27 11.71
C PHE A 81 -6.80 -23.09 11.92
N VAL A 82 -5.72 -22.48 12.40
CA VAL A 82 -4.42 -23.17 12.56
C VAL A 82 -4.33 -23.79 13.95
N GLN A 83 -4.43 -23.00 15.01
CA GLN A 83 -4.35 -23.52 16.38
C GLN A 83 -5.56 -24.39 16.74
N GLY A 84 -6.73 -24.08 16.19
CA GLY A 84 -7.93 -24.91 16.31
C GLY A 84 -7.90 -26.19 15.47
N GLY A 85 -6.87 -26.40 14.64
CA GLY A 85 -6.69 -27.62 13.85
C GLY A 85 -7.68 -27.81 12.69
N LEU A 86 -8.32 -26.74 12.22
CA LEU A 86 -9.29 -26.80 11.11
C LEU A 86 -8.62 -26.77 9.73
N SER A 87 -7.48 -26.12 9.58
CA SER A 87 -6.75 -26.04 8.30
C SER A 87 -5.25 -25.75 8.48
N SER A 88 -4.54 -25.72 7.35
CA SER A 88 -3.14 -25.31 7.30
C SER A 88 -2.98 -23.79 7.49
N GLY A 89 -1.76 -23.34 7.75
CA GLY A 89 -1.40 -21.92 7.76
C GLY A 89 -1.67 -21.23 6.42
N PRO A 90 -1.22 -21.78 5.28
CA PRO A 90 -1.54 -21.23 3.95
C PRO A 90 -3.05 -21.03 3.71
N ASP A 91 -3.89 -21.97 4.14
CA ASP A 91 -5.35 -21.85 4.00
C ASP A 91 -5.91 -20.70 4.83
N ALA A 92 -5.44 -20.56 6.08
CA ALA A 92 -5.82 -19.42 6.93
C ALA A 92 -5.36 -18.08 6.35
N THR A 93 -4.21 -18.03 5.67
CA THR A 93 -3.74 -16.85 4.94
C THR A 93 -4.63 -16.54 3.74
N LEU A 94 -5.09 -17.54 3.00
CA LEU A 94 -6.03 -17.36 1.90
C LEU A 94 -7.37 -16.80 2.40
N ILE A 95 -7.87 -17.31 3.53
CA ILE A 95 -9.09 -16.79 4.17
C ILE A 95 -8.90 -15.31 4.55
N ASN A 96 -7.77 -14.93 5.15
CA ASN A 96 -7.47 -13.53 5.42
C ASN A 96 -7.40 -12.66 4.15
N ALA A 97 -6.84 -13.18 3.06
CA ALA A 97 -6.81 -12.48 1.78
C ALA A 97 -8.23 -12.26 1.24
N MET A 98 -9.11 -13.27 1.29
CA MET A 98 -10.51 -13.16 0.90
C MET A 98 -11.28 -12.16 1.78
N ILE A 99 -11.06 -12.16 3.10
CA ILE A 99 -11.62 -11.17 4.03
C ILE A 99 -11.22 -9.76 3.60
N GLY A 100 -9.92 -9.51 3.38
CA GLY A 100 -9.42 -8.19 2.99
C GLY A 100 -9.96 -7.74 1.62
N PHE A 101 -10.07 -8.67 0.66
CA PHE A 101 -10.66 -8.38 -0.65
C PHE A 101 -12.14 -8.02 -0.53
N CYS A 102 -12.93 -8.82 0.20
CA CYS A 102 -14.35 -8.54 0.42
C CYS A 102 -14.54 -7.22 1.16
N HIS A 103 -13.71 -6.93 2.17
CA HIS A 103 -13.76 -5.67 2.91
C HIS A 103 -13.51 -4.47 1.99
N THR A 104 -12.39 -4.47 1.29
CA THR A 104 -12.00 -3.33 0.44
C THR A 104 -12.94 -3.12 -0.75
N ASN A 105 -13.58 -4.16 -1.29
CA ASN A 105 -14.55 -4.05 -2.40
C ASN A 105 -15.99 -3.73 -1.96
N LEU A 106 -16.41 -4.12 -0.75
CA LEU A 106 -17.79 -3.90 -0.30
C LEU A 106 -17.94 -2.64 0.57
N ALA A 107 -16.87 -2.22 1.26
CA ALA A 107 -16.92 -1.14 2.24
C ALA A 107 -16.83 0.27 1.65
N HIS A 108 -16.20 0.47 0.49
CA HIS A 108 -15.90 1.84 0.01
C HIS A 108 -17.15 2.71 -0.23
N ASN A 109 -18.28 2.09 -0.61
CA ASN A 109 -19.55 2.78 -0.77
C ASN A 109 -20.50 2.57 0.43
N ARG A 110 -20.27 1.55 1.27
CA ARG A 110 -21.15 1.18 2.39
C ARG A 110 -20.37 0.75 3.65
N PRO A 111 -19.53 1.64 4.20
CA PRO A 111 -18.61 1.27 5.28
C PRO A 111 -19.34 0.87 6.56
N ASP A 112 -20.54 1.42 6.82
CA ASP A 112 -21.34 1.09 8.01
C ASP A 112 -21.96 -0.31 7.96
N THR A 113 -22.22 -0.83 6.74
CA THR A 113 -22.82 -2.16 6.57
C THR A 113 -21.73 -3.24 6.47
N PHE A 114 -20.65 -2.94 5.74
CA PHE A 114 -19.59 -3.89 5.39
C PHE A 114 -18.29 -3.54 6.11
N ASP A 115 -18.37 -3.37 7.42
CA ASP A 115 -17.20 -3.14 8.25
C ASP A 115 -16.29 -4.38 8.32
N LEU A 116 -15.01 -4.17 8.61
CA LEU A 116 -14.02 -5.25 8.63
C LEU A 116 -14.38 -6.36 9.63
N GLU A 117 -14.88 -6.00 10.82
CA GLU A 117 -15.24 -6.96 11.86
C GLU A 117 -16.46 -7.81 11.45
N GLY A 118 -17.49 -7.18 10.88
CA GLY A 118 -18.66 -7.88 10.34
C GLY A 118 -18.27 -8.89 9.26
N ILE A 119 -17.38 -8.52 8.35
CA ILE A 119 -16.87 -9.40 7.29
C ILE A 119 -16.03 -10.53 7.87
N MET A 120 -15.06 -10.24 8.74
CA MET A 120 -14.25 -11.25 9.42
C MET A 120 -15.13 -12.32 10.08
N ARG A 121 -16.14 -11.89 10.83
CA ARG A 121 -17.09 -12.79 11.50
C ARG A 121 -17.89 -13.67 10.54
N ALA A 122 -18.07 -13.29 9.26
CA ALA A 122 -18.70 -14.17 8.29
C ALA A 122 -17.86 -15.42 8.08
N PHE A 123 -16.56 -15.25 7.87
CA PHE A 123 -15.65 -16.36 7.63
C PHE A 123 -15.40 -17.17 8.91
N HIS A 124 -15.24 -16.49 10.05
CA HIS A 124 -14.89 -17.14 11.32
C HIS A 124 -16.05 -17.90 11.96
N ASN A 125 -17.28 -17.42 11.84
CA ASN A 125 -18.44 -18.12 12.42
C ASN A 125 -19.00 -19.22 11.51
N HIS A 126 -18.53 -19.30 10.26
CA HIS A 126 -18.93 -20.31 9.28
C HIS A 126 -17.69 -20.96 8.64
N PRO A 127 -16.90 -21.71 9.44
CA PRO A 127 -15.67 -22.35 8.96
C PRO A 127 -15.95 -23.37 7.85
N ASP A 128 -17.12 -24.00 7.85
CA ASP A 128 -17.58 -24.90 6.79
C ASP A 128 -17.60 -24.22 5.41
N ILE A 129 -18.18 -23.02 5.32
CA ILE A 129 -18.20 -22.23 4.08
C ILE A 129 -16.79 -21.74 3.73
N SER A 130 -16.03 -21.28 4.73
CA SER A 130 -14.65 -20.81 4.52
C SER A 130 -13.74 -21.90 3.95
N LEU A 131 -13.83 -23.12 4.49
CA LEU A 131 -13.06 -24.27 3.99
C LEU A 131 -13.54 -24.73 2.62
N GLN A 132 -14.84 -24.64 2.33
CA GLN A 132 -15.37 -24.89 0.98
C GLN A 132 -14.85 -23.87 -0.05
N LEU A 133 -14.70 -22.60 0.34
CA LEU A 133 -14.07 -21.57 -0.50
C LEU A 133 -12.58 -21.85 -0.74
N VAL A 134 -11.85 -22.25 0.31
CA VAL A 134 -10.45 -22.71 0.18
C VAL A 134 -10.36 -23.88 -0.79
N ARG A 135 -11.25 -24.88 -0.66
CA ARG A 135 -11.30 -26.03 -1.56
C ARG A 135 -11.55 -25.62 -3.00
N LEU A 136 -12.51 -24.72 -3.25
CA LEU A 136 -12.80 -24.19 -4.59
C LEU A 136 -11.56 -23.51 -5.19
N PHE A 137 -10.84 -22.72 -4.39
CA PHE A 137 -9.61 -22.06 -4.84
C PHE A 137 -8.50 -23.06 -5.16
N GLN A 138 -8.26 -24.04 -4.27
CA GLN A 138 -7.24 -25.07 -4.48
C GLN A 138 -7.52 -25.89 -5.75
N VAL A 139 -8.76 -26.35 -5.95
CA VAL A 139 -9.14 -27.08 -7.18
C VAL A 139 -8.88 -26.26 -8.44
N ARG A 140 -9.06 -24.94 -8.38
CA ARG A 140 -8.80 -24.05 -9.51
C ARG A 140 -7.30 -23.84 -9.77
N PHE A 141 -6.49 -23.68 -8.73
CA PHE A 141 -5.13 -23.14 -8.87
C PHE A 141 -4.00 -24.10 -8.49
N ASP A 142 -4.27 -25.25 -7.88
CA ASP A 142 -3.23 -26.21 -7.51
C ASP A 142 -2.52 -26.75 -8.75
N PRO A 143 -1.22 -26.49 -8.97
CA PRO A 143 -0.51 -26.93 -10.16
C PRO A 143 -0.35 -28.45 -10.27
N GLU A 144 -0.45 -29.19 -9.15
CA GLU A 144 -0.31 -30.65 -9.12
C GLU A 144 -1.62 -31.35 -9.52
N LEU A 145 -2.76 -30.65 -9.50
CA LEU A 145 -4.05 -31.21 -9.84
C LEU A 145 -4.26 -31.33 -11.36
N GLN A 146 -4.32 -32.57 -11.85
CA GLN A 146 -4.60 -32.88 -13.26
C GLN A 146 -6.11 -32.89 -13.55
N GLN A 147 -6.49 -32.66 -14.81
CA GLN A 147 -7.88 -32.71 -15.32
C GLN A 147 -8.90 -31.94 -14.46
N ARG A 148 -8.50 -30.76 -13.97
CA ARG A 148 -9.26 -29.99 -12.97
C ARG A 148 -10.62 -29.45 -13.42
N THR A 149 -10.87 -29.28 -14.72
CA THR A 149 -12.05 -28.53 -15.23
C THR A 149 -13.37 -29.07 -14.70
N GLY A 150 -13.61 -30.39 -14.81
CA GLY A 150 -14.86 -30.99 -14.33
C GLY A 150 -14.99 -30.94 -12.80
N LEU A 151 -13.89 -31.18 -12.07
CA LEU A 151 -13.89 -31.07 -10.62
C LEU A 151 -14.12 -29.63 -10.15
N TYR A 152 -13.58 -28.64 -10.86
CA TYR A 152 -13.80 -27.23 -10.59
C TYR A 152 -15.27 -26.84 -10.79
N GLU A 153 -15.89 -27.23 -11.90
CA GLU A 153 -17.31 -26.96 -12.16
C GLU A 153 -18.22 -27.57 -11.09
N GLN A 154 -17.97 -28.83 -10.72
CA GLN A 154 -18.71 -29.51 -9.65
C GLN A 154 -18.52 -28.80 -8.31
N THR A 155 -17.28 -28.48 -7.93
CA THR A 155 -16.96 -27.81 -6.68
C THR A 155 -17.57 -26.40 -6.65
N LEU A 156 -17.56 -25.69 -7.78
CA LEU A 156 -18.16 -24.36 -7.90
C LEU A 156 -19.67 -24.40 -7.70
N GLN A 157 -20.36 -25.36 -8.33
CA GLN A 157 -21.81 -25.54 -8.16
C GLN A 157 -22.15 -25.87 -6.70
N GLN A 158 -21.37 -26.74 -6.06
CA GLN A 158 -21.53 -27.07 -4.63
C GLN A 158 -21.34 -25.84 -3.74
N THR A 159 -20.28 -25.05 -3.97
CA THR A 159 -20.01 -23.82 -3.22
C THR A 159 -21.11 -22.78 -3.42
N MET A 160 -21.56 -22.55 -4.67
CA MET A 160 -22.65 -21.62 -4.96
C MET A 160 -23.94 -22.05 -4.26
N LYS A 161 -24.28 -23.34 -4.32
CA LYS A 161 -25.44 -23.88 -3.61
C LYS A 161 -25.33 -23.67 -2.10
N LEU A 162 -24.18 -23.98 -1.50
CA LEU A 162 -23.93 -23.77 -0.08
C LEU A 162 -24.12 -22.30 0.34
N VAL A 163 -23.69 -21.36 -0.52
CA VAL A 163 -23.89 -19.93 -0.28
C VAL A 163 -25.35 -19.52 -0.44
N GLU A 164 -26.04 -19.97 -1.49
CA GLU A 164 -27.44 -19.60 -1.75
C GLU A 164 -28.41 -20.15 -0.70
N ASP A 165 -28.17 -21.39 -0.26
CA ASP A 165 -28.98 -22.10 0.73
C ASP A 165 -28.68 -21.62 2.18
N TYR A 166 -27.77 -20.65 2.36
CA TYR A 166 -27.49 -20.07 3.68
C TYR A 166 -28.70 -19.33 4.24
N ASP A 167 -29.30 -19.93 5.28
CA ASP A 167 -30.48 -19.41 5.97
C ASP A 167 -30.40 -19.75 7.48
N THR A 168 -30.35 -18.71 8.32
CA THR A 168 -30.41 -18.84 9.78
C THR A 168 -31.76 -18.42 10.36
N GLY A 169 -32.74 -18.14 9.48
CA GLY A 169 -34.02 -17.52 9.82
C GLY A 169 -33.91 -16.02 10.10
N ARG A 170 -32.74 -15.40 9.88
CA ARG A 170 -32.46 -13.98 10.17
C ARG A 170 -32.17 -13.24 8.88
N ARG A 171 -33.23 -12.94 8.11
CA ARG A 171 -33.19 -12.37 6.75
C ARG A 171 -32.11 -11.31 6.50
N PHE A 172 -31.94 -10.33 7.39
CA PHE A 172 -30.93 -9.27 7.22
C PHE A 172 -29.50 -9.80 7.36
N LEU A 173 -29.24 -10.62 8.37
CA LEU A 173 -27.94 -11.26 8.57
C LEU A 173 -27.64 -12.23 7.43
N ASP A 174 -28.63 -12.98 6.97
CA ASP A 174 -28.47 -13.95 5.90
C ASP A 174 -28.17 -13.28 4.57
N LYS A 175 -28.83 -12.15 4.27
CA LYS A 175 -28.51 -11.33 3.10
C LYS A 175 -27.07 -10.78 3.18
N PHE A 176 -26.68 -10.30 4.35
CA PHE A 176 -25.33 -9.78 4.58
C PHE A 176 -24.25 -10.86 4.36
N ARG A 177 -24.39 -12.03 5.00
CA ARG A 177 -23.48 -13.18 4.84
C ARG A 177 -23.41 -13.66 3.40
N ARG A 178 -24.56 -13.84 2.74
CA ARG A 178 -24.61 -14.23 1.32
C ARG A 178 -23.90 -13.25 0.41
N THR A 179 -24.03 -11.95 0.65
CA THR A 179 -23.31 -10.93 -0.14
C THR A 179 -21.79 -11.07 0.01
N ILE A 180 -21.30 -11.28 1.24
CA ILE A 180 -19.87 -11.49 1.51
C ILE A 180 -19.37 -12.76 0.82
N PHE A 181 -20.06 -13.89 0.95
CA PHE A 181 -19.61 -15.14 0.34
C PHE A 181 -19.72 -15.13 -1.18
N ARG A 182 -20.72 -14.45 -1.77
CA ARG A 182 -20.77 -14.23 -3.22
C ARG A 182 -19.57 -13.41 -3.71
N CYS A 183 -19.16 -12.38 -2.96
CA CYS A 183 -17.95 -11.62 -3.25
C CYS A 183 -16.70 -12.53 -3.20
N ALA A 184 -16.60 -13.43 -2.21
CA ALA A 184 -15.50 -14.38 -2.11
C ALA A 184 -15.48 -15.41 -3.26
N VAL A 185 -16.66 -15.89 -3.69
CA VAL A 185 -16.76 -16.77 -4.87
C VAL A 185 -16.38 -16.01 -6.15
N SER A 186 -16.81 -14.76 -6.30
CA SER A 186 -16.43 -13.89 -7.42
C SER A 186 -14.92 -13.67 -7.47
N PHE A 187 -14.28 -13.42 -6.31
CA PHE A 187 -12.83 -13.36 -6.18
C PHE A 187 -12.13 -14.62 -6.75
N ILE A 188 -12.60 -15.82 -6.39
CA ILE A 188 -11.98 -17.06 -6.88
C ILE A 188 -12.21 -17.26 -8.38
N ARG A 189 -13.44 -17.03 -8.85
CA ARG A 189 -13.84 -17.23 -10.27
C ARG A 189 -13.10 -16.29 -11.22
N HIS A 190 -12.96 -15.03 -10.83
CA HIS A 190 -12.33 -13.98 -11.65
C HIS A 190 -10.84 -13.83 -11.39
N CYS A 191 -10.25 -14.59 -10.46
CA CYS A 191 -8.79 -14.66 -10.38
C CYS A 191 -8.24 -15.39 -11.62
N LEU A 192 -7.23 -14.80 -12.24
CA LEU A 192 -6.59 -15.29 -13.45
C LEU A 192 -5.14 -15.74 -13.22
N LYS A 193 -4.43 -15.14 -12.26
CA LYS A 193 -3.07 -15.53 -11.84
C LYS A 193 -2.91 -15.34 -10.33
N THR A 194 -2.15 -16.23 -9.70
CA THR A 194 -1.78 -16.07 -8.28
C THR A 194 -0.46 -16.77 -7.96
N ASN A 195 0.32 -16.18 -7.06
CA ASN A 195 1.54 -16.79 -6.53
C ASN A 195 1.28 -17.70 -5.31
N PHE A 196 0.04 -18.03 -5.00
CA PHE A 196 -0.32 -18.79 -3.79
C PHE A 196 0.46 -20.11 -3.63
N PHE A 197 0.78 -20.81 -4.71
CA PHE A 197 1.52 -22.08 -4.69
C PHE A 197 3.04 -21.92 -4.78
N ILE A 198 3.54 -20.69 -4.92
CA ILE A 198 4.98 -20.42 -4.84
C ILE A 198 5.44 -20.55 -3.37
N PRO A 199 6.45 -21.38 -3.08
CA PRO A 199 7.08 -21.43 -1.77
C PRO A 199 7.96 -20.18 -1.57
N GLU A 200 8.32 -19.88 -0.33
CA GLU A 200 9.23 -18.76 -0.02
C GLU A 200 8.69 -17.36 -0.34
N LYS A 201 7.39 -17.24 -0.58
CA LYS A 201 6.72 -15.96 -0.82
C LYS A 201 6.57 -15.14 0.46
N HIS A 202 6.57 -13.81 0.29
CA HIS A 202 6.44 -12.83 1.38
C HIS A 202 5.11 -12.06 1.37
N ALA A 203 4.34 -12.20 0.29
CA ALA A 203 3.00 -11.67 0.13
C ALA A 203 2.27 -12.53 -0.92
N LEU A 204 0.95 -12.40 -0.96
CA LEU A 204 0.09 -12.97 -2.00
C LEU A 204 -0.22 -11.89 -3.03
N ALA A 205 -0.27 -12.31 -4.30
CA ALA A 205 -0.78 -11.51 -5.40
C ALA A 205 -1.87 -12.30 -6.13
N PHE A 206 -2.91 -11.58 -6.55
CA PHE A 206 -4.04 -12.12 -7.31
C PHE A 206 -4.33 -11.16 -8.47
N ARG A 207 -4.00 -11.54 -9.70
CA ARG A 207 -4.47 -10.80 -10.88
C ARG A 207 -5.92 -11.17 -11.11
N MET A 208 -6.79 -10.18 -11.11
CA MET A 208 -8.23 -10.30 -11.29
C MET A 208 -8.63 -9.92 -12.72
N ASP A 209 -9.65 -10.58 -13.25
CA ASP A 209 -10.43 -10.15 -14.40
C ASP A 209 -11.37 -9.01 -13.95
N PRO A 210 -11.21 -7.77 -14.44
CA PRO A 210 -12.08 -6.64 -14.09
C PRO A 210 -13.59 -6.88 -14.31
N ASN A 211 -13.97 -7.91 -15.08
CA ASN A 211 -15.37 -8.33 -15.24
C ASN A 211 -16.05 -8.72 -13.91
N TYR A 212 -15.31 -9.02 -12.84
CA TYR A 212 -15.88 -9.29 -11.52
C TYR A 212 -16.69 -8.10 -10.97
N LEU A 213 -16.38 -6.86 -11.39
CA LEU A 213 -17.07 -5.65 -10.97
C LEU A 213 -18.55 -5.65 -11.39
N ASP A 214 -18.85 -6.23 -12.56
CA ASP A 214 -20.24 -6.38 -13.03
C ASP A 214 -21.04 -7.34 -12.14
N GLU A 215 -20.38 -8.40 -11.64
CA GLU A 215 -21.02 -9.39 -10.75
C GLU A 215 -21.27 -8.87 -9.33
N LEU A 216 -20.47 -7.92 -8.84
CA LEU A 216 -20.70 -7.29 -7.54
C LEU A 216 -22.01 -6.49 -7.54
N GLY A 217 -22.31 -5.83 -8.65
CA GLY A 217 -23.50 -5.03 -8.87
C GLY A 217 -23.33 -3.54 -8.57
N GLU A 218 -24.21 -2.73 -9.15
CA GLU A 218 -24.13 -1.27 -9.19
C GLU A 218 -23.96 -0.62 -7.81
N GLN A 219 -24.54 -1.20 -6.75
CA GLN A 219 -24.38 -0.66 -5.40
C GLN A 219 -22.93 -0.67 -4.86
N PHE A 220 -22.01 -1.41 -5.49
CA PHE A 220 -20.59 -1.46 -5.12
C PHE A 220 -19.68 -0.85 -6.20
N THR A 221 -20.24 -0.28 -7.28
CA THR A 221 -19.43 0.28 -8.37
C THR A 221 -19.86 1.69 -8.77
N ALA A 222 -21.02 2.17 -8.34
CA ALA A 222 -21.57 3.48 -8.71
C ALA A 222 -20.72 4.69 -8.30
N ASP A 223 -19.85 4.55 -7.30
CA ASP A 223 -18.93 5.59 -6.80
C ASP A 223 -17.52 5.49 -7.40
N LEU A 224 -17.30 4.57 -8.36
CA LEU A 224 -16.06 4.39 -9.10
C LEU A 224 -16.12 5.10 -10.47
N PRO A 225 -14.98 5.47 -11.06
CA PRO A 225 -14.94 5.97 -12.44
C PRO A 225 -15.57 4.99 -13.44
N ALA A 226 -16.26 5.54 -14.45
CA ALA A 226 -17.04 4.76 -15.42
C ALA A 226 -16.19 3.87 -16.34
N ASP A 227 -14.96 4.29 -16.66
CA ASP A 227 -14.07 3.50 -17.50
C ASP A 227 -13.68 2.21 -16.75
N ARG A 228 -13.77 1.07 -17.42
CA ARG A 228 -13.37 -0.22 -16.87
C ARG A 228 -11.84 -0.35 -16.90
N PRO A 229 -11.18 -0.78 -15.82
CA PRO A 229 -9.76 -1.03 -15.86
C PRO A 229 -9.46 -2.22 -16.77
N PHE A 230 -8.28 -2.22 -17.39
CA PHE A 230 -7.78 -3.38 -18.12
C PHE A 230 -7.30 -4.49 -17.18
N ARG A 231 -6.71 -4.08 -16.05
CA ARG A 231 -6.12 -4.99 -15.06
C ARG A 231 -6.36 -4.48 -13.66
N ILE A 232 -6.71 -5.41 -12.77
CA ILE A 232 -6.70 -5.23 -11.31
C ILE A 232 -5.83 -6.33 -10.72
N THR A 233 -4.88 -5.98 -9.87
CA THR A 233 -4.08 -6.94 -9.09
C THR A 233 -4.24 -6.63 -7.62
N TYR A 234 -4.74 -7.57 -6.85
CA TYR A 234 -4.85 -7.46 -5.40
C TYR A 234 -3.62 -8.09 -4.72
N PHE A 235 -3.09 -7.40 -3.72
CA PHE A 235 -1.97 -7.84 -2.90
C PHE A 235 -2.40 -8.00 -1.45
N PHE A 236 -1.95 -9.07 -0.82
CA PHE A 236 -2.18 -9.33 0.59
C PHE A 236 -0.87 -9.71 1.29
N GLY A 237 -0.52 -9.00 2.34
CA GLY A 237 0.69 -9.22 3.13
C GLY A 237 0.39 -9.23 4.63
N ARG A 238 1.45 -9.42 5.43
CA ARG A 238 1.32 -9.59 6.89
C ARG A 238 0.67 -8.42 7.61
N ASN A 239 1.12 -7.23 7.29
CA ASN A 239 0.70 -5.99 7.92
C ASN A 239 0.07 -5.05 6.89
N GLY A 240 -0.55 -5.56 5.83
CA GLY A 240 -1.03 -4.67 4.79
C GLY A 240 -1.65 -5.37 3.60
N SER A 241 -2.44 -4.61 2.85
CA SER A 241 -3.02 -5.01 1.58
C SER A 241 -2.81 -3.90 0.57
N GLY A 242 -3.04 -4.18 -0.71
CA GLY A 242 -2.88 -3.18 -1.75
C GLY A 242 -3.50 -3.61 -3.05
N TYR A 243 -3.57 -2.66 -3.97
CA TYR A 243 -4.00 -2.91 -5.34
C TYR A 243 -2.98 -2.33 -6.30
N HIS A 244 -2.88 -2.93 -7.49
CA HIS A 244 -2.43 -2.26 -8.69
C HIS A 244 -3.59 -2.24 -9.69
N ILE A 245 -4.00 -1.07 -10.16
CA ILE A 245 -5.03 -0.93 -11.19
C ILE A 245 -4.41 -0.25 -12.41
N GLY A 246 -4.66 -0.79 -13.60
CA GLY A 246 -4.18 -0.23 -14.86
C GLY A 246 -5.27 -0.23 -15.94
N PHE A 247 -5.27 0.81 -16.77
CA PHE A 247 -6.29 1.05 -17.80
C PHE A 247 -5.85 0.67 -19.22
N SER A 248 -4.64 0.12 -19.39
CA SER A 248 -4.18 -0.44 -20.66
C SER A 248 -3.27 -1.65 -20.41
N ASP A 249 -3.02 -2.39 -21.48
CA ASP A 249 -2.04 -3.46 -21.58
C ASP A 249 -0.62 -3.01 -21.19
N ILE A 250 -0.18 -1.87 -21.71
CA ILE A 250 1.01 -1.12 -21.30
C ILE A 250 0.54 0.05 -20.45
N ALA A 251 0.83 0.01 -19.14
CA ALA A 251 0.34 1.05 -18.24
C ALA A 251 1.43 1.56 -17.29
N ARG A 252 1.39 2.87 -17.02
CA ARG A 252 2.37 3.58 -16.19
C ARG A 252 1.71 4.32 -15.02
N GLY A 253 2.30 4.20 -13.83
CA GLY A 253 1.69 4.73 -12.61
C GLY A 253 2.55 4.68 -11.35
N GLY A 254 2.31 5.63 -10.44
CA GLY A 254 3.04 5.69 -9.15
C GLY A 254 2.62 4.59 -8.15
N TRP A 255 3.56 4.16 -7.31
CA TRP A 255 3.34 3.33 -6.12
C TRP A 255 3.30 4.19 -4.87
N ARG A 256 2.11 4.35 -4.32
CA ARG A 256 1.81 4.99 -3.04
C ARG A 256 1.67 3.97 -1.91
N THR A 257 2.30 4.21 -0.77
CA THR A 257 2.02 3.44 0.45
C THR A 257 1.48 4.36 1.54
N LEU A 258 0.24 4.13 1.99
CA LEU A 258 -0.32 4.80 3.16
C LEU A 258 0.17 4.08 4.41
N ILE A 259 0.77 4.82 5.34
CA ILE A 259 1.19 4.29 6.63
C ILE A 259 0.08 4.60 7.62
N THR A 260 -0.51 3.55 8.19
CA THR A 260 -1.57 3.64 9.19
C THR A 260 -1.06 3.19 10.55
N GLN A 261 -1.50 3.84 11.61
CA GLN A 261 -1.11 3.53 12.98
C GLN A 261 -2.32 3.17 13.83
N GLY A 262 -2.38 1.91 14.24
CA GLY A 262 -3.49 1.38 15.02
C GLY A 262 -4.74 1.04 14.20
N ARG A 263 -5.75 0.51 14.91
CA ARG A 263 -6.89 -0.17 14.29
C ARG A 263 -7.80 0.76 13.51
N ASP A 264 -8.17 1.91 14.08
CA ASP A 264 -9.19 2.79 13.50
C ASP A 264 -8.69 3.48 12.23
N ASP A 265 -7.42 3.90 12.23
CA ASP A 265 -6.74 4.48 11.07
C ASP A 265 -6.59 3.44 9.93
N TYR A 266 -6.20 2.21 10.28
CA TYR A 266 -6.16 1.11 9.33
C TYR A 266 -7.53 0.84 8.70
N ILE A 267 -8.60 0.74 9.51
CA ILE A 267 -9.96 0.47 9.00
C ILE A 267 -10.42 1.60 8.08
N THR A 268 -10.20 2.86 8.47
CA THR A 268 -10.60 4.03 7.68
C THR A 268 -9.90 4.04 6.31
N SER A 269 -8.60 3.78 6.30
CA SER A 269 -7.82 3.69 5.06
C SER A 269 -8.21 2.46 4.22
N ALA A 270 -8.38 1.30 4.86
CA ALA A 270 -8.79 0.06 4.19
C ALA A 270 -10.19 0.15 3.57
N ASN A 271 -11.13 0.86 4.21
CA ASN A 271 -12.48 1.10 3.66
C ASN A 271 -12.42 1.75 2.27
N THR A 272 -11.46 2.65 2.04
CA THR A 272 -11.39 3.44 0.80
C THR A 272 -10.29 2.99 -0.15
N LEU A 273 -9.41 2.06 0.25
CA LEU A 273 -8.23 1.63 -0.50
C LEU A 273 -8.53 1.28 -1.97
N PHE A 274 -9.55 0.46 -2.24
CA PHE A 274 -9.88 0.05 -3.61
C PHE A 274 -10.30 1.25 -4.47
N ARG A 275 -11.24 2.06 -3.95
CA ARG A 275 -11.74 3.27 -4.61
C ARG A 275 -10.63 4.29 -4.85
N GLU A 276 -9.81 4.58 -3.85
CA GLU A 276 -8.71 5.54 -3.97
C GLU A 276 -7.75 5.10 -5.09
N ASN A 277 -7.34 3.82 -5.09
CA ASN A 277 -6.48 3.29 -6.13
C ASN A 277 -7.10 3.45 -7.52
N TYR A 278 -8.38 3.09 -7.65
CA TYR A 278 -9.11 3.20 -8.92
C TYR A 278 -9.14 4.64 -9.42
N VAL A 279 -9.53 5.59 -8.56
CA VAL A 279 -9.60 7.02 -8.90
C VAL A 279 -8.23 7.56 -9.29
N LEU A 280 -7.17 7.20 -8.56
CA LEU A 280 -5.81 7.64 -8.87
C LEU A 280 -5.29 7.04 -10.18
N ALA A 281 -5.57 5.76 -10.44
CA ALA A 281 -5.21 5.09 -11.69
C ALA A 281 -5.95 5.69 -12.89
N HIS A 282 -7.24 6.01 -12.73
CA HIS A 282 -8.07 6.65 -13.75
C HIS A 282 -7.59 8.08 -14.04
N THR A 283 -7.29 8.85 -12.99
CA THR A 283 -6.70 10.20 -13.14
C THR A 283 -5.37 10.14 -13.88
N GLN A 284 -4.53 9.14 -13.57
CA GLN A 284 -3.29 8.91 -14.31
C GLN A 284 -3.56 8.52 -15.77
N HIS A 285 -4.66 7.82 -16.05
CA HIS A 285 -5.03 7.44 -17.41
C HIS A 285 -5.43 8.65 -18.25
N LEU A 286 -6.25 9.55 -17.71
CA LEU A 286 -6.60 10.82 -18.34
C LEU A 286 -5.37 11.71 -18.57
N LYS A 287 -4.40 11.66 -17.64
CA LYS A 287 -3.12 12.37 -17.78
C LYS A 287 -2.25 11.80 -18.90
N ASN A 288 -2.28 10.48 -19.12
CA ASN A 288 -1.46 9.81 -20.12
C ASN A 288 -2.09 9.80 -21.53
N LYS A 289 -3.18 10.53 -21.77
CA LYS A 289 -3.92 10.51 -23.04
C LYS A 289 -3.09 10.81 -24.31
N ASP A 290 -1.94 11.49 -24.16
CA ASP A 290 -1.08 11.92 -25.26
C ASP A 290 0.22 11.10 -25.36
N ILE A 291 0.37 10.02 -24.59
CA ILE A 291 1.50 9.07 -24.65
C ILE A 291 0.99 7.64 -24.93
N TYR A 292 1.89 6.71 -25.24
CA TYR A 292 1.49 5.36 -25.65
C TYR A 292 1.05 4.49 -24.46
N GLU A 293 1.44 4.83 -23.23
CA GLU A 293 1.09 4.11 -22.02
C GLU A 293 -0.29 4.54 -21.48
N GLY A 294 -1.15 3.58 -21.13
CA GLY A 294 -2.31 3.85 -20.28
C GLY A 294 -1.92 4.27 -18.86
N GLY A 295 -2.90 4.72 -18.08
CA GLY A 295 -2.66 5.07 -16.67
C GLY A 295 -2.73 3.86 -15.76
N SER A 296 -1.89 3.85 -14.73
CA SER A 296 -2.03 2.92 -13.61
C SER A 296 -1.75 3.58 -12.27
N LYS A 297 -2.01 2.84 -11.20
CA LYS A 297 -1.56 3.17 -9.85
C LYS A 297 -1.34 1.88 -9.06
N LEU A 298 -0.33 1.87 -8.19
CA LEU A 298 -0.26 0.93 -7.09
C LEU A 298 -0.47 1.70 -5.79
N VAL A 299 -1.43 1.27 -4.97
CA VAL A 299 -1.71 1.83 -3.64
C VAL A 299 -1.71 0.69 -2.66
N ALA A 300 -0.92 0.81 -1.61
CA ALA A 300 -0.84 -0.15 -0.52
C ALA A 300 -1.10 0.55 0.82
N ILE A 301 -1.64 -0.19 1.79
CA ILE A 301 -1.72 0.24 3.18
C ILE A 301 -0.76 -0.58 4.03
N LEU A 302 -0.04 0.07 4.93
CA LEU A 302 0.76 -0.54 5.99
C LEU A 302 0.07 -0.30 7.34
N ASN A 303 -0.29 -1.38 8.03
CA ASN A 303 -0.74 -1.39 9.42
C ASN A 303 0.47 -1.51 10.35
N ALA A 304 0.98 -0.37 10.80
CA ALA A 304 2.03 -0.33 11.80
C ALA A 304 1.43 -0.29 13.23
N ASP A 305 2.11 -0.93 14.18
CA ASP A 305 1.77 -0.76 15.59
C ASP A 305 2.07 0.70 16.02
N GLN A 306 1.30 1.26 16.95
CA GLN A 306 1.39 2.68 17.34
C GLN A 306 2.76 3.09 17.89
N ASP A 307 3.49 2.15 18.49
CA ASP A 307 4.81 2.39 19.08
C ASP A 307 5.94 2.39 18.01
N GLU A 308 5.65 1.99 16.78
CA GLU A 308 6.64 1.91 15.71
C GLU A 308 6.89 3.28 15.09
N SER A 309 8.14 3.75 15.14
CA SER A 309 8.53 5.08 14.68
C SER A 309 9.97 5.11 14.17
N GLY A 310 10.30 6.15 13.40
CA GLY A 310 11.63 6.32 12.83
C GLY A 310 12.06 5.08 12.01
N GLU A 311 13.19 4.50 12.38
CA GLU A 311 13.83 3.47 11.57
C GLU A 311 13.15 2.09 11.64
N SER A 312 12.45 1.77 12.74
CA SER A 312 11.67 0.53 12.80
C SER A 312 10.48 0.58 11.85
N LEU A 313 9.77 1.71 11.79
CA LEU A 313 8.67 1.94 10.87
C LEU A 313 9.13 1.84 9.41
N ARG A 314 10.29 2.44 9.09
CA ARG A 314 10.92 2.35 7.76
C ARG A 314 11.20 0.89 7.36
N GLN A 315 11.65 0.06 8.29
CA GLN A 315 11.89 -1.36 8.02
C GLN A 315 10.60 -2.13 7.72
N TYR A 316 9.49 -1.84 8.41
CA TYR A 316 8.19 -2.46 8.10
C TYR A 316 7.68 -2.04 6.72
N LEU A 317 7.81 -0.75 6.40
CA LEU A 317 7.50 -0.23 5.07
C LEU A 317 8.29 -0.97 3.99
N TYR A 318 9.61 -1.11 4.18
CA TYR A 318 10.46 -1.82 3.23
C TYR A 318 10.13 -3.31 3.14
N LYS A 319 9.80 -3.96 4.25
CA LYS A 319 9.39 -5.37 4.25
C LYS A 319 8.08 -5.57 3.49
N LEU A 320 7.11 -4.66 3.62
CA LEU A 320 5.84 -4.70 2.89
C LEU A 320 6.09 -4.50 1.38
N GLN A 321 6.81 -3.44 1.01
CA GLN A 321 7.16 -3.14 -0.39
C GLN A 321 7.95 -4.28 -1.04
N PHE A 322 8.93 -4.82 -0.32
CA PHE A 322 9.68 -6.00 -0.75
C PHE A 322 8.75 -7.20 -0.98
N GLY A 323 7.82 -7.48 -0.06
CA GLY A 323 6.87 -8.56 -0.23
C GLY A 323 5.99 -8.40 -1.46
N PHE A 324 5.46 -7.20 -1.67
CA PHE A 324 4.54 -6.89 -2.78
C PHE A 324 5.25 -6.93 -4.13
N ILE A 325 6.46 -6.37 -4.26
CA ILE A 325 7.18 -6.45 -5.53
C ILE A 325 7.58 -7.88 -5.88
N HIS A 326 7.96 -8.70 -4.89
CA HIS A 326 8.25 -10.11 -5.14
C HIS A 326 6.99 -10.88 -5.56
N ALA A 327 5.85 -10.65 -4.90
CA ALA A 327 4.57 -11.25 -5.30
C ALA A 327 4.09 -10.76 -6.67
N PHE A 328 4.37 -9.51 -7.03
CA PHE A 328 4.16 -8.98 -8.38
C PHE A 328 5.03 -9.73 -9.40
N LEU A 329 6.33 -9.82 -9.16
CA LEU A 329 7.28 -10.50 -10.06
C LEU A 329 7.04 -12.01 -10.16
N ASP A 330 6.38 -12.61 -9.17
CA ASP A 330 5.95 -14.01 -9.23
C ASP A 330 4.91 -14.25 -10.33
N ILE A 331 4.01 -13.29 -10.62
CA ILE A 331 2.90 -13.46 -11.57
C ILE A 331 3.03 -12.66 -12.88
N PHE A 332 3.96 -11.70 -12.93
CA PHE A 332 4.20 -10.87 -14.13
C PHE A 332 5.51 -11.17 -14.86
N VAL A 333 6.41 -11.96 -14.27
CA VAL A 333 7.52 -12.54 -15.04
C VAL A 333 6.95 -13.69 -15.87
N THR A 334 6.97 -13.51 -17.18
CA THR A 334 6.40 -14.45 -18.16
C THR A 334 7.46 -14.88 -19.17
N ARG A 335 7.21 -16.00 -19.85
CA ARG A 335 7.96 -16.50 -21.00
C ARG A 335 6.95 -16.90 -22.06
N GLU A 336 7.03 -16.31 -23.25
CA GLU A 336 6.07 -16.56 -24.34
C GLU A 336 4.61 -16.33 -23.88
N GLY A 337 4.38 -15.27 -23.09
CA GLY A 337 3.05 -14.92 -22.59
C GLY A 337 2.52 -15.74 -21.41
N LYS A 338 3.24 -16.75 -20.91
CA LYS A 338 2.81 -17.53 -19.72
C LYS A 338 3.70 -17.25 -18.52
N ALA A 339 3.14 -17.29 -17.31
CA ALA A 339 3.92 -17.20 -16.07
C ALA A 339 5.16 -18.13 -16.12
N ALA A 340 6.33 -17.58 -15.82
CA ALA A 340 7.60 -18.30 -15.94
C ALA A 340 7.76 -19.40 -14.87
N ASP A 341 7.06 -19.26 -13.75
CA ASP A 341 7.05 -20.24 -12.68
C ASP A 341 5.90 -21.24 -12.89
N PRO A 342 6.18 -22.55 -13.02
CA PRO A 342 5.15 -23.55 -13.31
C PRO A 342 4.13 -23.73 -12.18
N ARG A 343 4.39 -23.18 -11.00
CA ARG A 343 3.45 -23.20 -9.86
C ARG A 343 2.38 -22.11 -9.97
N VAL A 344 2.50 -21.20 -10.92
CA VAL A 344 1.50 -20.17 -11.22
C VAL A 344 0.66 -20.66 -12.39
N ILE A 345 -0.59 -21.01 -12.12
CA ILE A 345 -1.58 -21.26 -13.17
C ILE A 345 -1.99 -19.91 -13.76
N ASP A 346 -1.77 -19.78 -15.07
CA ASP A 346 -2.00 -18.55 -15.83
C ASP A 346 -3.18 -18.71 -16.79
N TYR A 347 -4.33 -18.20 -16.38
CA TYR A 347 -5.54 -18.17 -17.21
C TYR A 347 -5.58 -16.99 -18.18
N TYR A 348 -4.63 -16.05 -18.08
CA TYR A 348 -4.58 -14.91 -18.98
C TYR A 348 -3.75 -15.19 -20.23
N GLY A 349 -2.56 -15.78 -20.05
CA GLY A 349 -1.74 -16.28 -21.14
C GLY A 349 -1.22 -15.20 -22.10
N GLN A 350 -1.01 -13.96 -21.63
CA GLN A 350 -0.32 -12.90 -22.38
C GLN A 350 0.66 -12.14 -21.49
N GLU A 351 1.63 -11.48 -22.13
CA GLU A 351 2.57 -10.58 -21.47
C GLU A 351 1.89 -9.26 -21.07
N GLU A 352 2.34 -8.67 -19.97
CA GLU A 352 1.78 -7.41 -19.44
C GLU A 352 2.91 -6.49 -19.00
N ALA A 353 3.13 -5.42 -19.76
CA ALA A 353 4.13 -4.41 -19.46
C ALA A 353 3.57 -3.38 -18.46
N ILE A 354 4.24 -3.27 -17.31
CA ILE A 354 3.79 -2.41 -16.21
C ILE A 354 4.97 -1.57 -15.76
N GLU A 355 4.78 -0.26 -15.85
CA GLU A 355 5.75 0.73 -15.41
C GLU A 355 5.28 1.37 -14.11
N LEU A 356 6.08 1.18 -13.07
CA LEU A 356 5.89 1.82 -11.78
C LEU A 356 6.62 3.17 -11.75
N GLY A 357 6.14 4.07 -10.91
CA GLY A 357 6.87 5.24 -10.46
C GLY A 357 6.88 5.30 -8.94
N PRO A 358 7.83 6.02 -8.34
CA PRO A 358 7.69 6.39 -6.94
C PRO A 358 6.49 7.34 -6.74
N ASP A 359 5.86 7.23 -5.58
CA ASP A 359 4.91 8.19 -5.00
C ASP A 359 5.15 8.19 -3.48
N GLU A 360 4.23 8.75 -2.68
CA GLU A 360 4.33 8.84 -1.23
C GLU A 360 4.84 7.55 -0.57
N ASN A 361 5.85 7.72 0.29
CA ASN A 361 6.56 6.66 1.02
C ASN A 361 7.35 5.66 0.13
N MET A 362 7.70 6.02 -1.11
CA MET A 362 8.68 5.29 -1.92
C MET A 362 10.06 5.96 -1.86
N HIS A 363 11.04 5.26 -1.28
CA HIS A 363 12.40 5.78 -1.10
C HIS A 363 13.33 5.29 -2.22
N ASP A 364 14.35 6.08 -2.56
CA ASP A 364 15.31 5.77 -3.65
C ASP A 364 15.97 4.39 -3.49
N GLU A 365 16.33 3.99 -2.28
CA GLU A 365 16.89 2.65 -1.99
C GLU A 365 15.96 1.52 -2.43
N MET A 366 14.64 1.70 -2.23
CA MET A 366 13.63 0.74 -2.66
C MET A 366 13.41 0.77 -4.17
N VAL A 367 13.48 1.95 -4.79
CA VAL A 367 13.42 2.11 -6.26
C VAL A 367 14.55 1.31 -6.93
N GLU A 368 15.78 1.44 -6.42
CA GLU A 368 16.93 0.68 -6.92
C GLU A 368 16.76 -0.82 -6.67
N LEU A 369 16.26 -1.22 -5.50
CA LEU A 369 15.98 -2.62 -5.19
C LEU A 369 14.98 -3.21 -6.18
N ILE A 370 13.86 -2.53 -6.44
CA ILE A 370 12.82 -2.97 -7.37
C ILE A 370 13.40 -3.17 -8.77
N ALA A 371 14.16 -2.19 -9.27
CA ALA A 371 14.80 -2.27 -10.58
C ALA A 371 15.79 -3.43 -10.70
N MET A 372 16.62 -3.64 -9.67
CA MET A 372 17.55 -4.76 -9.59
C MET A 372 16.83 -6.11 -9.56
N GLN A 373 15.76 -6.24 -8.76
CA GLN A 373 14.99 -7.49 -8.68
C GLN A 373 14.31 -7.82 -10.01
N ALA A 374 13.77 -6.83 -10.71
CA ALA A 374 13.16 -7.03 -12.02
C ALA A 374 14.15 -7.57 -13.05
N VAL A 375 15.37 -7.02 -13.11
CA VAL A 375 16.45 -7.58 -13.96
C VAL A 375 16.80 -9.00 -13.54
N LYS A 376 17.06 -9.22 -12.24
CA LYS A 376 17.45 -10.52 -11.70
C LYS A 376 16.42 -11.61 -12.00
N ARG A 377 15.13 -11.25 -11.95
CA ARG A 377 14.00 -12.15 -12.16
C ARG A 377 13.61 -12.29 -13.64
N GLY A 378 14.17 -11.48 -14.53
CA GLY A 378 13.87 -11.51 -15.96
C GLY A 378 12.51 -10.91 -16.33
N TYR A 379 12.10 -9.83 -15.64
CA TYR A 379 10.90 -9.10 -16.02
C TYR A 379 11.07 -8.41 -17.38
N LEU A 380 10.00 -8.37 -18.19
CA LEU A 380 10.00 -7.88 -19.57
C LEU A 380 10.71 -6.54 -19.75
N LEU A 381 10.42 -5.57 -18.87
CA LEU A 381 10.99 -4.22 -18.96
C LEU A 381 12.38 -4.09 -18.31
N GLY A 382 12.89 -5.15 -17.66
CA GLY A 382 14.13 -5.12 -16.90
C GLY A 382 14.15 -3.96 -15.88
N LYS A 383 15.16 -3.09 -15.97
CA LYS A 383 15.25 -1.88 -15.13
C LYS A 383 14.12 -0.88 -15.39
N GLY A 384 13.43 -0.97 -16.53
CA GLY A 384 12.30 -0.14 -16.91
C GLY A 384 11.04 -0.35 -16.06
N ILE A 385 10.98 -1.41 -15.22
CA ILE A 385 9.85 -1.65 -14.32
C ILE A 385 9.50 -0.45 -13.44
N ILE A 386 10.48 0.37 -13.06
CA ILE A 386 10.26 1.52 -12.20
C ILE A 386 11.10 2.71 -12.67
N SER A 387 10.48 3.88 -12.76
CA SER A 387 11.14 5.14 -13.09
C SER A 387 11.94 5.70 -11.88
N SER A 388 12.70 6.78 -12.11
CA SER A 388 13.38 7.56 -11.06
C SER A 388 14.56 6.91 -10.34
N LYS A 389 15.14 5.90 -10.96
CA LYS A 389 16.44 5.34 -10.60
C LYS A 389 17.55 6.38 -10.71
N GLN A 390 18.69 6.13 -10.08
CA GLN A 390 19.92 6.91 -10.21
C GLN A 390 20.40 7.01 -11.65
N ILE A 391 20.30 5.90 -12.41
CA ILE A 391 20.57 5.90 -13.86
C ILE A 391 19.24 6.09 -14.60
N GLY A 392 19.07 7.27 -15.20
CA GLY A 392 17.87 7.68 -15.91
C GLY A 392 17.48 9.12 -15.54
N ILE A 393 16.19 9.44 -15.70
CA ILE A 393 15.63 10.73 -15.29
C ILE A 393 14.96 10.54 -13.93
N ASN A 394 15.56 11.08 -12.87
CA ASN A 394 14.94 11.16 -11.56
C ASN A 394 13.95 12.34 -11.51
N HIS A 395 12.66 12.06 -11.33
CA HIS A 395 11.65 13.11 -11.45
C HIS A 395 11.80 14.24 -10.41
N LYS A 396 12.34 13.93 -9.22
CA LYS A 396 12.57 14.88 -8.14
C LYS A 396 13.81 15.72 -8.36
N GLU A 397 14.91 15.10 -8.77
CA GLU A 397 16.17 15.79 -9.09
C GLU A 397 15.98 16.77 -10.24
N TYR A 398 15.22 16.39 -11.27
CA TYR A 398 15.00 17.21 -12.45
C TYR A 398 13.72 18.06 -12.38
N GLY A 399 12.93 17.95 -11.31
CA GLY A 399 11.69 18.71 -11.13
C GLY A 399 10.67 18.56 -12.26
N VAL A 400 10.59 17.37 -12.88
CA VAL A 400 9.87 17.15 -14.15
C VAL A 400 8.40 17.55 -14.04
N THR A 401 7.74 17.17 -12.94
CA THR A 401 6.34 17.53 -12.68
C THR A 401 6.17 19.04 -12.53
N SER A 402 7.07 19.68 -11.79
CA SER A 402 7.04 21.11 -11.52
C SER A 402 7.30 21.95 -12.76
N ILE A 403 8.17 21.51 -13.66
CA ILE A 403 8.36 22.15 -14.98
C ILE A 403 7.03 22.18 -15.74
N GLY A 404 6.30 21.07 -15.78
CA GLY A 404 4.99 21.00 -16.42
C GLY A 404 3.96 21.93 -15.78
N VAL A 405 3.85 21.93 -14.45
CA VAL A 405 2.92 22.81 -13.70
C VAL A 405 3.25 24.28 -13.94
N VAL A 406 4.51 24.67 -13.81
CA VAL A 406 4.95 26.07 -14.03
C VAL A 406 4.73 26.48 -15.48
N ARG A 407 5.00 25.60 -16.46
CA ARG A 407 4.75 25.89 -17.88
C ARG A 407 3.27 26.06 -18.18
N PHE A 408 2.40 25.24 -17.58
CA PHE A 408 0.95 25.39 -17.73
C PHE A 408 0.48 26.73 -17.16
N ALA A 409 0.98 27.11 -15.98
CA ALA A 409 0.69 28.42 -15.37
C ALA A 409 1.20 29.57 -16.26
N GLU A 410 2.41 29.46 -16.80
CA GLU A 410 3.00 30.45 -17.72
C GLU A 410 2.11 30.70 -18.94
N VAL A 411 1.69 29.63 -19.63
CA VAL A 411 0.82 29.73 -20.82
C VAL A 411 -0.54 30.33 -20.44
N THR A 412 -1.14 29.87 -19.34
CA THR A 412 -2.44 30.39 -18.86
C THR A 412 -2.35 31.89 -18.52
N MET A 413 -1.30 32.31 -17.82
CA MET A 413 -1.10 33.71 -17.47
C MET A 413 -0.83 34.57 -18.71
N GLN A 414 -0.07 34.04 -19.67
CA GLN A 414 0.18 34.71 -20.94
C GLN A 414 -1.12 34.94 -21.74
N GLU A 415 -2.04 33.97 -21.76
CA GLU A 415 -3.39 34.13 -22.36
C GLU A 415 -4.21 35.23 -21.67
N LEU A 416 -4.00 35.44 -20.36
CA LEU A 416 -4.60 36.53 -19.58
C LEU A 416 -3.84 37.86 -19.71
N GLY A 417 -2.78 37.94 -20.53
CA GLY A 417 -1.96 39.13 -20.74
C GLY A 417 -0.94 39.41 -19.62
N ILE A 418 -0.69 38.44 -18.74
CA ILE A 418 0.27 38.55 -17.64
C ILE A 418 1.55 37.80 -18.01
N ASP A 419 2.65 38.53 -18.18
CA ASP A 419 3.98 37.94 -18.37
C ASP A 419 4.64 37.67 -17.00
N MET A 420 4.67 36.41 -16.58
CA MET A 420 5.22 36.01 -15.29
C MET A 420 6.72 36.29 -15.13
N HIS A 421 7.47 36.46 -16.22
CA HIS A 421 8.90 36.72 -16.16
C HIS A 421 9.22 38.20 -15.89
N SER A 422 8.30 39.10 -16.22
CA SER A 422 8.53 40.55 -16.13
C SER A 422 7.54 41.30 -15.23
N GLN A 423 6.36 40.74 -14.95
CA GLN A 423 5.29 41.38 -14.18
C GLN A 423 5.15 40.77 -12.77
N PRO A 424 4.70 41.55 -11.77
CA PRO A 424 4.45 41.04 -10.43
C PRO A 424 3.18 40.17 -10.41
N PHE A 425 3.25 39.05 -9.69
CA PHE A 425 2.11 38.20 -9.38
C PHE A 425 2.34 37.50 -8.05
N SER A 426 1.27 37.01 -7.42
CA SER A 426 1.35 36.28 -6.16
C SER A 426 0.89 34.84 -6.30
N VAL A 427 1.50 33.94 -5.53
CA VAL A 427 1.18 32.51 -5.49
C VAL A 427 1.10 32.01 -4.05
N LYS A 428 0.22 31.04 -3.82
CA LYS A 428 0.10 30.27 -2.58
C LYS A 428 0.38 28.79 -2.89
N PHE A 429 1.11 28.10 -2.03
CA PHE A 429 1.44 26.68 -2.18
C PHE A 429 0.84 25.85 -1.05
N THR A 430 0.23 24.73 -1.44
CA THR A 430 -0.05 23.58 -0.57
C THR A 430 0.93 22.49 -0.95
N GLY A 431 1.91 22.24 -0.09
CA GLY A 431 3.15 21.51 -0.36
C GLY A 431 4.36 22.36 0.03
N GLY A 432 5.33 21.74 0.73
CA GLY A 432 6.44 22.44 1.36
C GLY A 432 7.67 22.68 0.48
N PRO A 433 8.66 23.46 0.97
CA PRO A 433 9.90 23.76 0.25
C PRO A 433 10.76 22.52 -0.04
N ASN A 434 10.64 21.45 0.77
CA ASN A 434 11.28 20.15 0.54
C ASN A 434 10.42 19.15 -0.26
N GLY A 435 9.21 19.55 -0.65
CA GLY A 435 8.32 18.70 -1.45
C GLY A 435 8.82 18.53 -2.88
N ASP A 436 8.60 17.36 -3.47
CA ASP A 436 8.98 17.07 -4.86
C ASP A 436 8.36 18.07 -5.85
N VAL A 437 7.04 18.28 -5.79
CA VAL A 437 6.35 19.18 -6.73
C VAL A 437 6.47 20.64 -6.30
N ALA A 438 6.04 20.97 -5.08
CA ALA A 438 5.99 22.35 -4.60
C ALA A 438 7.38 22.98 -4.43
N GLY A 439 8.34 22.24 -3.88
CA GLY A 439 9.73 22.68 -3.71
C GLY A 439 10.40 23.01 -5.05
N ASN A 440 10.31 22.10 -6.02
CA ASN A 440 10.85 22.35 -7.36
C ASN A 440 10.11 23.48 -8.10
N ALA A 441 8.79 23.62 -7.91
CA ALA A 441 8.02 24.71 -8.51
C ALA A 441 8.45 26.08 -7.94
N MET A 442 8.61 26.17 -6.62
CA MET A 442 9.16 27.36 -5.96
C MET A 442 10.58 27.67 -6.46
N ASN A 443 11.45 26.65 -6.55
CA ASN A 443 12.81 26.82 -7.05
C ASN A 443 12.83 27.38 -8.50
N LEU A 444 12.01 26.81 -9.39
CA LEU A 444 11.85 27.29 -10.77
C LEU A 444 11.31 28.72 -10.83
N MET A 445 10.28 29.02 -10.04
CA MET A 445 9.68 30.37 -10.01
C MET A 445 10.67 31.41 -9.49
N LEU A 446 11.37 31.14 -8.38
CA LEU A 446 12.39 32.07 -7.86
C LEU A 446 13.52 32.31 -8.86
N ALA A 447 13.92 31.28 -9.61
CA ALA A 447 14.97 31.39 -10.62
C ALA A 447 14.54 32.18 -11.87
N ARG A 448 13.25 32.13 -12.24
CA ARG A 448 12.76 32.65 -13.54
C ARG A 448 11.80 33.84 -13.44
N CYS A 449 11.27 34.13 -12.26
CA CYS A 449 10.21 35.10 -12.03
C CYS A 449 10.63 36.06 -10.90
N PRO A 450 11.50 37.05 -11.15
CA PRO A 450 12.09 37.89 -10.10
C PRO A 450 11.08 38.71 -9.30
N LYS A 451 9.86 38.90 -9.82
CA LYS A 451 8.78 39.66 -9.16
C LYS A 451 7.70 38.77 -8.53
N VAL A 452 7.92 37.46 -8.44
CA VAL A 452 6.97 36.55 -7.79
C VAL A 452 6.87 36.83 -6.28
N GLN A 453 5.64 36.88 -5.78
CA GLN A 453 5.34 36.98 -4.36
C GLN A 453 4.75 35.66 -3.87
N ILE A 454 5.57 34.80 -3.28
CA ILE A 454 5.10 33.57 -2.63
C ILE A 454 4.53 33.98 -1.27
N LYS A 455 3.20 34.04 -1.14
CA LYS A 455 2.54 34.61 0.06
C LYS A 455 2.20 33.59 1.13
N LEU A 456 2.01 32.33 0.74
CA LEU A 456 1.64 31.25 1.64
C LEU A 456 2.32 29.97 1.20
N VAL A 457 2.91 29.26 2.15
CA VAL A 457 3.38 27.88 1.99
C VAL A 457 2.82 27.07 3.16
N VAL A 458 2.23 25.92 2.86
CA VAL A 458 1.64 25.03 3.86
C VAL A 458 2.17 23.62 3.62
N ASP A 459 2.65 22.95 4.67
CA ASP A 459 3.09 21.56 4.61
C ASP A 459 2.84 20.82 5.94
N GLY A 460 3.37 19.61 6.08
CA GLY A 460 3.18 18.80 7.28
C GLY A 460 3.78 19.40 8.55
N SER A 461 4.72 20.34 8.45
CA SER A 461 5.34 21.01 9.58
C SER A 461 4.62 22.28 10.03
N GLY A 462 3.76 22.87 9.19
CA GLY A 462 2.94 24.01 9.60
C GLY A 462 2.38 24.88 8.47
N ALA A 463 2.33 26.19 8.71
CA ALA A 463 1.97 27.20 7.72
C ALA A 463 2.87 28.44 7.84
N LEU A 464 3.33 28.94 6.71
CA LEU A 464 4.20 30.10 6.57
C LEU A 464 3.52 31.11 5.67
N TYR A 465 3.18 32.28 6.22
CA TYR A 465 2.45 33.34 5.53
C TYR A 465 3.18 34.67 5.60
N ASP A 466 3.20 35.42 4.51
CA ASP A 466 3.68 36.80 4.47
C ASP A 466 2.86 37.62 3.46
N PRO A 467 2.22 38.74 3.89
CA PRO A 467 1.36 39.54 3.02
C PRO A 467 2.10 40.22 1.86
N LEU A 468 3.40 40.50 2.02
CA LEU A 468 4.26 41.11 1.01
C LEU A 468 5.01 40.06 0.17
N GLY A 469 4.91 38.78 0.56
CA GLY A 469 5.63 37.67 -0.04
C GLY A 469 6.88 37.31 0.76
N LEU A 470 7.14 36.01 0.84
CA LEU A 470 8.29 35.46 1.54
C LEU A 470 9.59 35.94 0.92
N ASN A 471 10.59 36.18 1.76
CA ASN A 471 11.91 36.61 1.33
C ASN A 471 12.57 35.50 0.49
N HIS A 472 12.94 35.83 -0.75
CA HIS A 472 13.48 34.85 -1.70
C HIS A 472 14.79 34.20 -1.21
N LEU A 473 15.68 34.98 -0.58
CA LEU A 473 16.96 34.45 -0.07
C LEU A 473 16.77 33.53 1.12
N ALA A 474 15.85 33.86 2.04
CA ALA A 474 15.52 32.99 3.15
C ALA A 474 14.87 31.69 2.66
N LEU A 475 13.99 31.77 1.66
CA LEU A 475 13.34 30.60 1.08
C LEU A 475 14.35 29.70 0.34
N GLN A 476 15.29 30.27 -0.43
CA GLN A 476 16.35 29.52 -1.11
C GLN A 476 17.22 28.68 -0.18
N LYS A 477 17.43 29.11 1.08
CA LYS A 477 18.22 28.35 2.05
C LYS A 477 17.56 27.04 2.48
N ILE A 478 16.24 26.93 2.37
CA ILE A 478 15.47 25.75 2.80
C ILE A 478 14.91 24.94 1.63
N LEU A 479 14.86 25.51 0.42
CA LEU A 479 14.35 24.84 -0.77
C LEU A 479 15.09 23.53 -1.04
N LEU A 480 14.32 22.45 -1.22
CA LEU A 480 14.78 21.09 -1.48
C LEU A 480 15.72 20.52 -0.39
N GLN A 481 15.76 21.15 0.79
CA GLN A 481 16.64 20.76 1.90
C GLN A 481 15.88 20.57 3.21
N ALA A 482 14.87 21.40 3.49
CA ALA A 482 14.11 21.38 4.74
C ALA A 482 12.65 21.81 4.56
N ASP A 483 11.79 21.38 5.48
CA ASP A 483 10.38 21.80 5.53
C ASP A 483 10.25 23.28 5.97
N LEU A 484 9.05 23.86 5.90
CA LEU A 484 8.84 25.30 6.13
C LEU A 484 9.21 25.78 7.54
N ASP A 485 9.28 24.89 8.53
CA ASP A 485 9.63 25.19 9.92
C ASP A 485 11.13 25.52 10.10
N ALA A 486 11.95 25.29 9.08
CA ALA A 486 13.33 25.76 9.01
C ALA A 486 13.47 27.19 8.47
N TYR A 487 12.39 27.84 8.02
CA TYR A 487 12.44 29.21 7.51
C TYR A 487 12.88 30.19 8.61
N ASP A 488 13.82 31.07 8.28
CA ASP A 488 14.33 32.08 9.22
C ASP A 488 13.23 33.13 9.54
N PRO A 489 12.70 33.15 10.77
CA PRO A 489 11.61 34.08 11.10
C PRO A 489 12.04 35.55 11.00
N ALA A 490 13.34 35.86 11.12
CA ALA A 490 13.86 37.22 10.98
C ALA A 490 13.68 37.80 9.57
N ALA A 491 13.41 36.94 8.58
CA ALA A 491 13.15 37.34 7.21
C ALA A 491 11.67 37.63 6.91
N LEU A 492 10.78 37.59 7.91
CA LEU A 492 9.38 37.96 7.76
C LEU A 492 9.21 39.47 7.68
N ASN A 493 8.34 39.93 6.79
CA ASN A 493 7.86 41.29 6.78
C ASN A 493 6.80 41.52 7.88
N PRO A 494 6.54 42.77 8.28
CA PRO A 494 5.42 43.10 9.15
C PRO A 494 4.09 42.52 8.62
N GLY A 495 3.37 41.81 9.49
CA GLY A 495 2.16 41.05 9.16
C GLY A 495 2.41 39.59 8.76
N GLY A 496 3.67 39.17 8.58
CA GLY A 496 4.04 37.78 8.34
C GLY A 496 3.96 36.91 9.59
N CYS A 497 3.71 35.61 9.42
CA CYS A 497 3.63 34.66 10.52
C CYS A 497 4.03 33.23 10.13
N ILE A 498 4.48 32.48 11.14
CA ILE A 498 4.76 31.04 11.05
C ILE A 498 3.97 30.33 12.15
N LEU A 499 3.18 29.34 11.75
CA LEU A 499 2.48 28.41 12.63
C LEU A 499 3.23 27.08 12.60
N TYR A 500 3.74 26.62 13.73
CA TYR A 500 4.51 25.38 13.82
C TYR A 500 3.65 24.24 14.36
N ARG A 501 3.34 23.25 13.52
CA ARG A 501 2.59 22.05 13.91
C ARG A 501 3.44 21.06 14.69
N ARG A 502 4.72 20.92 14.32
CA ARG A 502 5.65 19.97 14.97
C ARG A 502 6.20 20.48 16.30
N HIS A 503 6.22 21.80 16.51
CA HIS A 503 6.71 22.43 17.73
C HIS A 503 5.56 22.62 18.71
N HIS A 504 5.34 21.60 19.54
CA HIS A 504 4.32 21.63 20.58
C HIS A 504 4.92 21.40 21.96
N ARG A 505 4.25 21.91 22.99
CA ARG A 505 4.55 21.63 24.40
C ARG A 505 3.26 21.37 25.16
N ASN A 506 3.35 20.56 26.20
CA ASN A 506 2.21 20.26 27.06
C ASN A 506 2.24 21.16 28.29
N GLU A 507 1.14 21.86 28.54
CA GLU A 507 0.88 22.60 29.77
C GLU A 507 -0.37 22.01 30.44
N GLY A 508 -0.13 21.16 31.45
CA GLY A 508 -1.19 20.34 32.04
C GLY A 508 -1.78 19.36 31.02
N MET A 509 -3.10 19.42 30.82
CA MET A 509 -3.81 18.62 29.80
C MET A 509 -3.91 19.30 28.44
N ARG A 510 -3.33 20.50 28.27
CA ARG A 510 -3.39 21.27 27.01
C ARG A 510 -2.12 21.09 26.22
N GLN A 511 -2.26 20.74 24.94
CA GLN A 511 -1.19 20.82 23.96
C GLN A 511 -1.21 22.22 23.34
N LEU A 512 -0.07 22.92 23.42
CA LEU A 512 0.11 24.25 22.83
C LEU A 512 1.07 24.16 21.65
N TYR A 513 0.83 24.98 20.63
CA TYR A 513 1.63 25.06 19.41
C TYR A 513 2.36 26.39 19.32
N LYS A 514 3.59 26.36 18.83
CA LYS A 514 4.39 27.57 18.64
C LYS A 514 3.84 28.40 17.47
N LYS A 515 3.73 29.71 17.66
CA LYS A 515 3.38 30.71 16.65
C LYS A 515 4.36 31.87 16.73
N ILE A 516 4.94 32.26 15.59
CA ILE A 516 5.73 33.48 15.44
C ILE A 516 4.97 34.45 14.54
N VAL A 517 4.90 35.72 14.93
CA VAL A 517 4.35 36.81 14.11
C VAL A 517 5.37 37.94 14.07
N CYS A 518 5.60 38.50 12.89
CA CYS A 518 6.33 39.75 12.75
C CYS A 518 5.34 40.91 12.83
N GLY A 519 5.28 41.59 13.98
CA GLY A 519 4.47 42.79 14.16
C GLY A 519 5.26 44.06 13.80
N GLU A 520 4.66 45.23 13.98
CA GLU A 520 5.34 46.53 13.78
C GLU A 520 6.56 46.70 14.69
N ASN A 521 6.54 46.07 15.87
CA ASN A 521 7.62 46.13 16.87
C ASN A 521 8.60 44.94 16.79
N GLY A 522 8.61 44.20 15.67
CA GLY A 522 9.47 43.03 15.44
C GLY A 522 8.81 41.69 15.75
N LEU A 523 9.64 40.66 15.91
CA LEU A 523 9.17 39.28 16.08
C LEU A 523 8.60 39.03 17.46
N GLN A 524 7.42 38.41 17.49
CA GLN A 524 6.74 37.98 18.69
C GLN A 524 6.50 36.47 18.63
N GLU A 525 7.03 35.76 19.62
CA GLU A 525 6.77 34.33 19.81
C GLU A 525 5.64 34.15 20.83
N SER A 526 4.69 33.28 20.50
CA SER A 526 3.57 32.91 21.35
C SER A 526 3.29 31.41 21.27
N TRP A 527 2.62 30.88 22.29
CA TRP A 527 2.17 29.49 22.36
C TRP A 527 0.65 29.48 22.41
N ILE A 528 0.01 28.87 21.43
CA ILE A 528 -1.45 28.94 21.22
C ILE A 528 -2.10 27.58 21.40
N SER A 529 -3.36 27.58 21.81
CA SER A 529 -4.14 26.35 21.95
C SER A 529 -4.36 25.65 20.60
N ASN A 530 -4.74 24.37 20.63
CA ASN A 530 -5.11 23.63 19.42
C ASN A 530 -6.24 24.32 18.63
N ASP A 531 -7.27 24.82 19.32
CA ASP A 531 -8.40 25.51 18.68
C ASP A 531 -7.95 26.82 18.03
N ASP A 532 -7.08 27.58 18.70
CA ASP A 532 -6.55 28.83 18.15
C ASP A 532 -5.57 28.57 16.99
N PHE A 533 -4.82 27.46 17.03
CA PHE A 533 -3.99 27.02 15.92
C PHE A 533 -4.83 26.79 14.68
N TYR A 534 -5.88 25.96 14.77
CA TYR A 534 -6.75 25.71 13.62
C TYR A 534 -7.54 26.94 13.18
N ARG A 535 -7.95 27.80 14.11
CA ARG A 535 -8.57 29.09 13.75
C ARG A 535 -7.61 29.98 12.95
N ALA A 536 -6.36 30.11 13.41
CA ALA A 536 -5.35 30.88 12.69
C ALA A 536 -5.01 30.24 11.34
N TYR A 537 -4.76 28.94 11.32
CA TYR A 537 -4.46 28.18 10.11
C TYR A 537 -5.56 28.33 9.04
N ASN A 538 -6.83 28.18 9.43
CA ASN A 538 -7.97 28.31 8.51
C ASN A 538 -8.18 29.75 8.02
N SER A 539 -7.68 30.76 8.75
CA SER A 539 -7.74 32.17 8.33
C SER A 539 -6.70 32.57 7.28
N LEU A 540 -5.72 31.72 6.98
CA LEU A 540 -4.68 31.99 5.98
C LEU A 540 -5.13 31.71 4.52
N ALA A 541 -6.29 31.06 4.36
CA ALA A 541 -6.87 30.62 3.09
C ALA A 541 -7.23 31.80 2.17
#